data_AF-D5H5U3-F1
#
_entry.id   AF-D5H5U3-F1
#
_cell.length_a   1.000
_cell.length_b   1.000
_cell.length_c   1.000
_cell.angle_alpha   90.00
_cell.angle_beta   90.00
_cell.angle_gamma   90.00
#
_symmetry.space_group_name_H-M   'P 1'
#
loop_
_entity.id
_entity.type
_entity.pdbx_description
1 polymer ?
#
loop_
_entity_poly.entity_id
_entity_poly.type
_entity_poly.pdbx_seq_one_letter_code
_entity_poly.pdbx_strand_id
1 'polypeptide(L)'
;MPIMIAKGPIMIAKGPIMIAKGPRASQAKVASEQIADIGYCSSKDTFYHGTKLHVVAERRSDTLPAPKRIGLTSASENDLKALRRVLPTIENGILCGDKAYCDGPLKERLVEDQNLELLTPT
;
A
#
# COMPACT_ATOMS: atom_id res chain seq x y z
N MET A 1 -34.62 -2.75 -10.55
CA MET A 1 -33.58 -1.72 -10.37
C MET A 1 -32.50 -2.32 -9.48
N PRO A 2 -31.22 -2.43 -9.89
CA PRO A 2 -30.19 -2.84 -8.97
C PRO A 2 -29.89 -1.68 -8.02
N ILE A 3 -29.94 -1.96 -6.73
CA ILE A 3 -29.48 -1.07 -5.67
C ILE A 3 -27.95 -0.92 -5.85
N MET A 4 -27.52 0.27 -6.27
CA MET A 4 -26.13 0.70 -6.13
C MET A 4 -25.88 0.89 -4.63
N ILE A 5 -25.44 -0.17 -3.92
CA ILE A 5 -24.79 0.03 -2.63
C ILE A 5 -23.51 0.78 -2.97
N ALA A 6 -23.47 2.09 -2.70
CA ALA A 6 -22.28 2.89 -2.90
C ALA A 6 -21.13 2.22 -2.16
N LYS A 7 -20.19 1.62 -2.90
CA LYS A 7 -18.95 1.11 -2.32
C LYS A 7 -18.28 2.29 -1.63
N GLY A 8 -18.02 2.16 -0.33
CA GLY A 8 -17.31 3.19 0.41
C GLY A 8 -15.91 3.43 -0.18
N PRO A 9 -15.25 4.56 0.11
CA PRO A 9 -13.91 4.82 -0.38
C PRO A 9 -12.97 3.65 -0.04
N ILE A 10 -12.13 3.30 -1.00
CA ILE A 10 -11.09 2.30 -0.83
C ILE A 10 -9.88 2.99 -0.22
N MET A 11 -9.29 2.40 0.82
CA MET A 11 -8.09 2.89 1.48
C MET A 11 -6.94 1.94 1.21
N ILE A 12 -5.77 2.51 0.97
CA ILE A 12 -4.50 1.79 0.89
C ILE A 12 -3.65 2.17 2.08
N ALA A 13 -3.21 1.17 2.82
CA ALA A 13 -2.26 1.32 3.90
C ALA A 13 -1.07 0.41 3.67
N LYS A 14 0.11 0.87 4.09
CA LYS A 14 1.33 0.07 4.11
C LYS A 14 2.05 0.20 5.44
N GLY A 15 2.90 -0.77 5.75
CA GLY A 15 3.75 -0.71 6.92
C GLY A 15 4.88 -1.74 6.90
N PRO A 16 5.98 -1.47 7.63
CA PRO A 16 7.09 -2.41 7.71
C PRO A 16 6.76 -3.57 8.65
N ILE A 17 6.98 -4.80 8.19
CA ILE A 17 7.13 -5.99 9.04
C ILE A 17 8.63 -6.18 9.25
N MET A 18 9.10 -5.74 10.42
CA MET A 18 10.52 -5.72 10.76
C MET A 18 10.93 -7.04 11.43
N ILE A 19 11.88 -7.76 10.83
CA ILE A 19 12.49 -8.96 11.41
C ILE A 19 13.71 -8.57 12.23
N ALA A 20 14.58 -7.72 11.68
CA ALA A 20 15.69 -7.08 12.38
C ALA A 20 15.74 -5.58 12.04
N LYS A 21 16.33 -4.76 12.92
CA LYS A 21 16.40 -3.30 12.74
C LYS A 21 17.72 -2.71 13.21
N GLY A 22 18.04 -1.51 12.71
CA GLY A 22 19.25 -0.77 13.04
C GLY A 22 20.52 -1.54 12.64
N PRO A 23 21.57 -1.55 13.47
CA PRO A 23 22.85 -2.20 13.14
C PRO A 23 22.75 -3.69 12.80
N ARG A 24 21.69 -4.36 13.26
CA ARG A 24 21.46 -5.79 13.02
C ARG A 24 20.75 -6.09 11.70
N ALA A 25 20.17 -5.08 11.04
CA ALA A 25 19.44 -5.28 9.79
C ALA A 25 20.35 -5.86 8.71
N SER A 26 21.57 -5.36 8.57
CA SER A 26 22.52 -5.82 7.54
C SER A 26 23.08 -7.22 7.75
N GLN A 27 22.96 -7.77 8.97
CA GLN A 27 23.48 -9.09 9.31
C GLN A 27 22.39 -10.18 9.32
N ALA A 28 21.12 -9.77 9.18
CA ALA A 28 20.00 -10.71 9.21
C ALA A 28 19.95 -11.57 7.95
N LYS A 29 19.78 -12.87 8.14
CA LYS A 29 19.65 -13.87 7.06
C LYS A 29 18.26 -14.51 6.98
N VAL A 30 17.38 -14.16 7.91
CA VAL A 30 16.05 -14.75 8.03
C VAL A 30 15.22 -14.32 6.83
N ALA A 31 14.70 -15.31 6.10
CA ALA A 31 13.86 -15.15 4.92
C ALA A 31 14.49 -14.35 3.74
N SER A 32 15.82 -14.19 3.76
CA SER A 32 16.55 -13.41 2.75
C SER A 32 16.52 -14.02 1.35
N GLU A 33 16.31 -15.33 1.24
CA GLU A 33 16.20 -16.05 -0.03
C GLU A 33 14.78 -16.03 -0.61
N GLN A 34 13.78 -15.56 0.15
CA GLN A 34 12.38 -15.52 -0.31
C GLN A 34 11.94 -14.10 -0.68
N ILE A 35 11.80 -13.23 0.32
CA ILE A 35 11.17 -11.92 0.14
C ILE A 35 11.72 -10.84 1.08
N ALA A 36 12.38 -11.22 2.17
CA ALA A 36 12.87 -10.25 3.15
C ALA A 36 14.20 -9.65 2.71
N ASP A 37 14.31 -8.33 2.75
CA ASP A 37 15.54 -7.61 2.46
C ASP A 37 15.62 -6.32 3.29
N ILE A 38 16.61 -5.47 2.99
CA ILE A 38 16.84 -4.24 3.72
C ILE A 38 16.03 -3.10 3.09
N GLY A 39 15.23 -2.42 3.92
CA GLY A 39 14.57 -1.18 3.58
C GLY A 39 14.74 -0.13 4.67
N TYR A 40 14.32 1.10 4.38
CA TYR A 40 14.29 2.20 5.34
C TYR A 40 12.85 2.60 5.65
N CYS A 41 12.55 2.81 6.94
CA CYS A 41 11.24 3.31 7.39
C CYS A 41 11.41 4.72 7.93
N SER A 42 10.95 5.72 7.17
CA SER A 42 11.09 7.15 7.53
C SER A 42 10.36 7.52 8.82
N SER A 43 9.15 7.00 9.03
CA SER A 43 8.37 7.26 10.26
C SER A 43 9.03 6.71 11.53
N LYS A 44 9.98 5.78 11.40
CA LYS A 44 10.72 5.19 12.52
C LYS A 44 12.21 5.51 12.49
N ASP A 45 12.63 6.34 11.53
CA ASP A 45 14.02 6.71 11.25
C ASP A 45 15.02 5.54 11.39
N THR A 46 14.75 4.42 10.72
CA THR A 46 15.59 3.23 10.87
C THR A 46 15.60 2.33 9.64
N PHE A 47 16.77 1.76 9.36
CA PHE A 47 16.90 0.62 8.46
C PHE A 47 16.41 -0.65 9.14
N TYR A 48 15.77 -1.51 8.36
CA TYR A 48 15.27 -2.80 8.84
C TYR A 48 15.44 -3.87 7.76
N HIS A 49 15.68 -5.09 8.22
CA HIS A 49 15.55 -6.29 7.40
C HIS A 49 14.15 -6.86 7.61
N GLY A 50 13.41 -7.07 6.53
CA GLY A 50 12.04 -7.56 6.61
C GLY A 50 11.26 -7.34 5.32
N THR A 51 9.96 -7.11 5.45
CA THR A 51 9.04 -6.94 4.32
C THR A 51 8.14 -5.73 4.53
N LYS A 52 7.44 -5.30 3.48
CA LYS A 52 6.34 -4.34 3.57
C LYS A 52 5.01 -5.06 3.43
N LEU A 53 4.12 -4.82 4.39
CA LEU A 53 2.71 -5.15 4.31
C LEU A 53 1.99 -4.07 3.51
N HIS A 54 1.13 -4.48 2.58
CA HIS A 54 0.23 -3.62 1.85
C HIS A 54 -1.20 -4.14 2.04
N VAL A 55 -2.12 -3.24 2.36
CA VAL A 55 -3.54 -3.56 2.59
C VAL A 55 -4.38 -2.63 1.75
N VAL A 56 -5.28 -3.21 0.96
CA VAL A 56 -6.40 -2.51 0.32
C VAL A 56 -7.64 -2.83 1.13
N ALA A 57 -8.29 -1.82 1.69
CA ALA A 57 -9.45 -1.97 2.55
C ALA A 57 -10.61 -1.09 2.09
N GLU A 58 -11.83 -1.62 2.16
CA GLU A 58 -13.04 -0.84 1.91
C GLU A 58 -13.49 -0.15 3.20
N ARG A 59 -13.72 1.17 3.16
CA ARG A 59 -14.27 1.90 4.30
C ARG A 59 -15.63 1.34 4.68
N ARG A 60 -15.83 1.13 5.98
CA ARG A 60 -17.12 0.89 6.60
C ARG A 60 -17.41 2.02 7.57
N SER A 61 -18.66 2.47 7.63
CA SER A 61 -19.07 3.45 8.64
C SER A 61 -18.89 2.85 10.03
N ASP A 62 -18.36 3.66 10.94
CA ASP A 62 -18.26 3.40 12.39
C ASP A 62 -17.55 2.11 12.80
N THR A 63 -16.82 1.48 11.87
CA THR A 63 -16.10 0.22 12.09
C THR A 63 -14.78 0.22 11.35
N LEU A 64 -13.90 -0.72 11.69
CA LEU A 64 -12.63 -0.88 10.99
C LEU A 64 -12.89 -1.18 9.50
N PRO A 65 -12.09 -0.58 8.60
CA PRO A 65 -12.16 -0.89 7.18
C PRO A 65 -12.00 -2.39 6.92
N ALA A 66 -12.77 -2.91 5.97
CA ALA A 66 -12.75 -4.32 5.60
C ALA A 66 -11.56 -4.60 4.70
N PRO A 67 -10.58 -5.45 5.10
CA PRO A 67 -9.53 -5.85 4.18
C PRO A 67 -10.11 -6.57 2.97
N LYS A 68 -9.81 -6.06 1.77
CA LYS A 68 -10.17 -6.68 0.49
C LYS A 68 -9.00 -7.41 -0.12
N ARG A 69 -7.80 -6.86 0.03
CA ARG A 69 -6.55 -7.47 -0.41
C ARG A 69 -5.46 -7.19 0.61
N ILE A 70 -4.60 -8.17 0.82
CA ILE A 70 -3.41 -8.07 1.65
C ILE A 70 -2.27 -8.68 0.84
N GLY A 71 -1.14 -7.98 0.79
CA GLY A 71 0.04 -8.43 0.05
C GLY A 71 1.33 -8.08 0.78
N LEU A 72 2.38 -8.82 0.47
CA LEU A 72 3.74 -8.56 0.94
C LEU A 72 4.63 -8.21 -0.24
N THR A 73 5.55 -7.28 -0.01
CA THR A 73 6.70 -7.05 -0.88
C THR A 73 7.98 -7.06 -0.05
N SER A 74 9.12 -7.13 -0.72
CA SER A 74 10.40 -6.79 -0.11
C SER A 74 10.36 -5.39 0.53
N ALA A 75 11.19 -5.19 1.55
CA ALA A 75 11.34 -3.91 2.24
C ALA A 75 11.93 -2.82 1.32
N SER A 76 12.75 -3.21 0.35
CA SER A 76 13.30 -2.29 -0.66
C SER A 76 12.31 -1.87 -1.75
N GLU A 77 11.19 -2.58 -1.92
CA GLU A 77 10.27 -2.33 -3.04
C GLU A 77 9.61 -0.96 -2.92
N ASN A 78 9.57 -0.23 -4.05
CA ASN A 78 8.92 1.07 -4.13
C ASN A 78 7.39 0.95 -3.97
N ASP A 79 6.80 1.86 -3.19
CA ASP A 79 5.38 1.77 -2.82
C ASP A 79 4.43 2.00 -4.01
N LEU A 80 4.75 2.92 -4.93
CA LEU A 80 4.00 3.12 -6.17
C LEU A 80 4.06 1.89 -7.06
N LYS A 81 5.22 1.23 -7.15
CA LYS A 81 5.37 0.00 -7.92
C LYS A 81 4.52 -1.14 -7.33
N ALA A 82 4.49 -1.25 -6.00
CA ALA A 82 3.60 -2.20 -5.32
C ALA A 82 2.12 -1.90 -5.58
N LEU A 83 1.71 -0.62 -5.47
CA LEU A 83 0.36 -0.18 -5.78
C LEU A 83 -0.06 -0.53 -7.22
N ARG A 84 0.79 -0.27 -8.21
CA ARG A 84 0.50 -0.56 -9.63
C ARG A 84 0.14 -2.02 -9.89
N ARG A 85 0.57 -2.97 -9.07
CA ARG A 85 0.19 -4.39 -9.19
C ARG A 85 -1.27 -4.68 -8.81
N VAL A 86 -1.86 -3.86 -7.93
CA VAL A 86 -3.24 -4.07 -7.45
C VAL A 86 -4.26 -3.14 -8.09
N LEU A 87 -3.81 -2.03 -8.70
CA LEU A 87 -4.67 -1.05 -9.38
C LEU A 87 -5.63 -1.64 -10.42
N PRO A 88 -5.25 -2.64 -11.26
CA PRO A 88 -6.18 -3.23 -12.22
C PRO A 88 -7.39 -3.94 -11.60
N THR A 89 -7.42 -4.07 -10.27
CA THR A 89 -8.50 -4.71 -9.53
C THR A 89 -9.39 -3.72 -8.76
N ILE A 90 -9.12 -2.42 -8.90
CA ILE A 90 -9.80 -1.33 -8.20
C ILE A 90 -10.30 -0.36 -9.27
N GLU A 91 -11.60 -0.18 -9.35
CA GLU A 91 -12.23 0.70 -10.36
C GLU A 91 -13.42 1.37 -9.71
N ASN A 92 -13.82 2.52 -10.27
CA ASN A 92 -15.02 3.27 -9.90
C ASN A 92 -15.02 3.73 -8.42
N GLY A 93 -14.74 5.02 -8.20
CA GLY A 93 -14.91 5.67 -6.92
C GLY A 93 -13.64 6.37 -6.43
N ILE A 94 -13.39 6.31 -5.13
CA ILE A 94 -12.31 7.07 -4.47
C ILE A 94 -11.31 6.09 -3.86
N LEU A 95 -10.04 6.31 -4.17
CA LEU A 95 -8.89 5.61 -3.61
C LEU A 95 -8.10 6.56 -2.72
N CYS A 96 -8.11 6.35 -1.41
CA CYS A 96 -7.34 7.13 -0.44
C CYS A 96 -6.02 6.43 -0.11
N GLY A 97 -4.90 7.14 -0.23
CA GLY A 97 -3.57 6.63 0.12
C GLY A 97 -2.74 7.65 0.88
N ASP A 98 -1.61 7.21 1.42
CA ASP A 98 -0.60 8.11 2.00
C ASP A 98 0.15 8.95 0.93
N LYS A 99 1.02 9.85 1.39
CA LYS A 99 1.81 10.74 0.51
C LYS A 99 2.79 10.00 -0.39
N ALA A 100 3.20 8.76 -0.05
CA ALA A 100 4.10 7.98 -0.88
C ALA A 100 3.44 7.51 -2.20
N TYR A 101 2.11 7.60 -2.29
CA TYR A 101 1.36 7.33 -3.53
C TYR A 101 1.07 8.58 -4.37
N CYS A 102 1.58 9.75 -3.99
CA CYS A 102 1.37 10.98 -4.74
C CYS A 102 2.14 10.92 -6.07
N ASP A 103 1.41 10.69 -7.17
CA ASP A 103 1.94 10.64 -8.54
C ASP A 103 0.91 11.24 -9.50
N GLY A 104 1.21 12.43 -10.03
CA GLY A 104 0.30 13.20 -10.89
C GLY A 104 -0.15 12.43 -12.14
N PRO A 105 0.80 11.91 -12.94
CA PRO A 105 0.44 11.13 -14.14
C PRO A 105 -0.38 9.87 -13.83
N LEU A 106 -0.12 9.20 -12.71
CA LEU A 106 -0.97 8.10 -12.28
C LEU A 106 -2.39 8.56 -11.91
N LYS A 107 -2.52 9.67 -11.19
CA LYS A 107 -3.83 10.19 -10.79
C LYS A 107 -4.69 10.53 -12.01
N GLU A 108 -4.12 11.19 -13.01
CA GLU A 108 -4.81 11.51 -14.27
C GLU A 108 -5.28 10.24 -14.98
N ARG A 109 -4.37 9.27 -15.17
CA ARG A 109 -4.70 7.98 -15.79
C ARG A 109 -5.78 7.20 -15.06
N LEU A 110 -5.78 7.20 -13.73
CA LEU A 110 -6.79 6.48 -12.95
C LEU A 110 -8.20 7.07 -13.13
N VAL A 111 -8.30 8.39 -13.30
CA VAL A 111 -9.57 9.05 -13.61
C VAL A 111 -10.05 8.67 -15.01
N GLU A 112 -9.15 8.75 -16.01
CA GLU A 112 -9.48 8.46 -17.41
C GLU A 112 -9.79 6.99 -17.67
N ASP A 113 -8.92 6.07 -17.22
CA ASP A 113 -8.99 4.66 -17.56
C ASP A 113 -9.93 3.85 -16.65
N GLN A 114 -10.08 4.27 -15.38
CA GLN A 114 -10.69 3.44 -14.33
C GLN A 114 -11.82 4.16 -13.56
N ASN A 115 -12.15 5.41 -13.92
CA ASN A 115 -13.09 6.25 -13.18
C ASN A 115 -12.78 6.26 -11.66
N LEU A 116 -11.49 6.33 -11.33
CA LEU A 116 -10.97 6.18 -9.97
C LEU A 116 -10.19 7.44 -9.56
N GLU A 117 -10.68 8.14 -8.54
CA GLU A 117 -10.03 9.33 -8.00
C GLU A 117 -9.01 8.95 -6.91
N LEU A 118 -7.73 9.23 -7.14
CA LEU A 118 -6.67 9.05 -6.13
C LEU A 118 -6.53 10.29 -5.25
N LEU A 119 -6.80 10.12 -3.95
CA LEU A 119 -6.62 11.13 -2.92
C LEU A 119 -5.39 10.81 -2.05
N THR A 120 -4.46 11.74 -2.00
CA THR A 120 -3.28 11.71 -1.13
C THR A 120 -3.15 13.03 -0.37
N PRO A 121 -2.55 13.05 0.83
CA PRO A 121 -2.27 14.30 1.54
C PRO A 121 -1.39 15.24 0.70
N THR A 122 -1.71 16.54 0.72
CA THR A 122 -0.91 17.63 0.13
C THR A 122 0.37 17.89 0.93
#